data_AF-A0A351Y3T8-F1
#
_entry.id   AF-A0A351Y3T8-F1
#
_cell.length_a   1.000
_cell.length_b   1.000
_cell.length_c   1.000
_cell.angle_alpha   90.00
_cell.angle_beta   90.00
_cell.angle_gamma   90.00
#
_symmetry.space_group_name_H-M   'P 1'
#
loop_
_entity.id
_entity.type
_entity.pdbx_description
1 polymer ?
#
loop_
_entity_poly.entity_id
_entity_poly.type
_entity_poly.pdbx_seq_one_letter_code
_entity_poly.pdbx_strand_id
1 'polypeptide(L)' 'MTFDACTLDLSNTFTGGQAYTALSRSKTLSGITLLNKIEKKHLFFSPSIKIFIKEFLTTKPIPAKNISEYIKHFD' A
#
# COMPACT_ATOMS: atom_id res chain seq x y z
N MET A 1 4.87 14.23 -6.73
CA MET A 1 5.55 14.91 -5.62
C MET A 1 6.41 13.90 -4.89
N THR A 2 7.62 14.28 -4.53
CA THR A 2 8.59 13.45 -3.80
C THR A 2 9.30 14.36 -2.82
N PHE A 3 9.44 13.92 -1.57
CA PHE A 3 9.99 14.70 -0.47
C PHE A 3 11.22 14.01 0.12
N ASP A 4 12.17 14.81 0.60
CA ASP A 4 13.29 14.31 1.40
C ASP A 4 12.87 14.03 2.85
N ALA A 5 11.92 14.81 3.37
CA ALA A 5 11.29 14.57 4.66
C ALA A 5 9.81 14.98 4.66
N CYS A 6 8.96 14.26 5.40
CA CYS A 6 7.54 14.59 5.58
C CYS A 6 7.01 14.14 6.94
N THR A 7 6.11 14.94 7.51
CA THR A 7 5.33 14.59 8.69
C THR A 7 3.92 14.18 8.27
N LEU A 8 3.48 12.99 8.69
CA LEU A 8 2.23 12.38 8.24
C LEU A 8 1.27 12.19 9.42
N ASP A 9 0.02 12.64 9.23
CA ASP A 9 -1.11 12.25 10.06
C ASP A 9 -2.00 11.27 9.28
N LEU A 10 -2.12 10.04 9.77
CA LEU A 10 -2.88 8.97 9.13
C LEU A 10 -4.21 8.67 9.85
N SER A 11 -4.56 9.44 10.88
CA SER A 11 -5.74 9.20 11.73
C SER A 11 -7.05 9.17 10.96
N ASN A 12 -7.16 10.03 9.93
CA ASN A 12 -8.36 10.17 9.11
C ASN A 12 -8.19 9.49 7.74
N THR A 13 -7.47 8.37 7.68
CA THR A 13 -7.38 7.58 6.44
C THR A 13 -8.73 6.88 6.20
N PHE A 14 -9.45 7.26 5.15
CA PHE A 14 -10.80 6.74 4.84
C PHE A 14 -10.90 6.08 3.46
N THR A 15 -9.87 6.20 2.62
CA THR A 15 -9.84 5.60 1.27
C THR A 15 -8.69 4.62 1.13
N GLY A 16 -8.93 3.53 0.41
CA GLY A 16 -7.92 2.51 0.15
C GLY A 16 -6.70 3.08 -0.58
N GLY A 17 -5.50 2.71 -0.13
CA GLY A 17 -4.22 3.17 -0.71
C GLY A 17 -3.77 4.58 -0.31
N GLN A 18 -4.55 5.34 0.47
CA GLN A 18 -4.17 6.69 0.90
C GLN A 18 -2.93 6.69 1.82
N ALA A 19 -2.90 5.83 2.84
CA ALA A 19 -1.74 5.70 3.72
C ALA A 19 -0.47 5.28 2.96
N TYR A 20 -0.59 4.31 2.05
CA TYR A 20 0.53 3.89 1.19
C TYR A 20 1.03 5.06 0.32
N THR A 21 0.12 5.80 -0.29
CA THR A 21 0.47 6.94 -1.14
C THR A 21 1.25 7.98 -0.35
N ALA A 22 0.79 8.33 0.86
CA ALA A 22 1.46 9.27 1.76
C ALA A 22 2.87 8.80 2.16
N LEU A 23 3.00 7.53 2.58
CA LEU A 23 4.29 6.94 2.95
C LEU A 23 5.27 6.91 1.76
N SER A 24 4.79 6.61 0.56
CA SER A 24 5.60 6.54 -0.67
C SER A 24 6.10 7.91 -1.16
N ARG A 25 5.71 9.02 -0.53
CA ARG A 25 6.21 10.36 -0.91
C ARG A 25 7.61 10.63 -0.37
N SER A 26 8.03 9.97 0.72
CA SER A 26 9.40 10.09 1.25
C SER A 26 10.36 9.17 0.52
N LYS A 27 11.59 9.63 0.27
CA LYS A 27 12.66 8.81 -0.31
C LYS A 27 13.24 7.78 0.66
N THR A 28 13.20 8.07 1.96
CA THR A 28 13.79 7.23 3.01
C THR A 28 12.83 7.09 4.20
N LEU A 29 13.01 6.02 4.98
CA LEU A 29 12.25 5.82 6.21
C LEU A 29 12.59 6.86 7.28
N SER A 30 13.85 7.27 7.37
CA SER A 30 14.29 8.31 8.32
C SER A 30 13.71 9.69 8.03
N GLY A 31 13.30 9.96 6.78
CA GLY A 31 12.59 11.17 6.39
C GLY A 31 11.11 11.20 6.81
N ILE A 32 10.56 10.11 7.34
CA ILE A 32 9.14 10.04 7.72
C ILE A 32 9.00 10.26 9.23
N THR A 33 8.19 11.24 9.60
CA THR A 33 7.68 11.39 10.97
C THR A 33 6.18 11.10 11.00
N LEU A 34 5.73 10.26 11.92
CA LEU A 34 4.31 9.93 12.09
C LEU A 34 3.76 10.67 13.31
N LEU A 35 2.65 11.39 13.16
CA LEU A 35 1.96 11.99 14.30
C LEU A 35 1.27 10.95 15.19
N ASN A 36 0.84 9.84 14.57
CA ASN A 36 0.11 8.77 15.23
C ASN A 36 0.60 7.41 14.73
N LYS A 37 0.44 6.36 15.55
CA LYS A 37 0.83 5.00 15.20
C LYS A 37 0.03 4.49 13.99
N ILE A 38 0.69 3.77 13.09
CA ILE A 38 0.00 3.07 11.99
C ILE A 38 -0.71 1.83 12.53
N GLU A 39 -2.00 1.71 12.22
CA GLU A 39 -2.83 0.56 12.53
C GLU A 39 -3.29 -0.13 11.24
N LYS A 40 -3.70 -1.41 11.35
CA LYS A 40 -4.21 -2.17 10.19
C LYS A 40 -5.37 -1.48 9.48
N LYS A 41 -6.24 -0.77 10.21
CA LYS A 41 -7.37 -0.01 9.65
C LYS A 41 -6.94 1.11 8.68
N HIS A 42 -5.70 1.58 8.76
CA HIS A 42 -5.16 2.60 7.85
C HIS A 42 -4.62 1.98 6.53
N LEU A 43 -4.37 0.67 6.50
CA LEU A 43 -3.76 -0.04 5.38
C LEU A 43 -4.75 -1.02 4.76
N PHE A 44 -5.57 -0.52 3.84
CA PHE A 44 -6.51 -1.34 3.10
C PHE A 44 -6.55 -0.98 1.61
N PHE A 45 -7.02 -1.93 0.81
CA PHE A 45 -7.28 -1.78 -0.62
C PHE A 45 -8.78 -1.83 -0.86
N SER A 46 -9.26 -1.06 -1.83
CA SER A 46 -10.63 -1.18 -2.31
C SER A 46 -10.86 -2.59 -2.89
N PRO A 47 -12.02 -3.23 -2.65
CA PRO A 47 -12.30 -4.58 -3.13
C PRO A 47 -12.12 -4.75 -4.65
N SER A 48 -12.52 -3.75 -5.43
CA SER A 48 -12.35 -3.74 -6.89
C SER A 48 -10.89 -3.85 -7.33
N ILE A 49 -9.97 -3.22 -6.60
CA ILE A 49 -8.53 -3.30 -6.87
C ILE A 49 -8.01 -4.70 -6.55
N LYS A 50 -8.47 -5.31 -5.45
CA LYS A 50 -8.10 -6.71 -5.12
C LYS A 50 -8.54 -7.68 -6.21
N ILE A 51 -9.77 -7.55 -6.71
CA ILE A 51 -10.32 -8.37 -7.79
C ILE A 51 -9.49 -8.19 -9.07
N PHE A 52 -9.24 -6.94 -9.47
CA PHE A 52 -8.44 -6.65 -10.65
C PHE A 52 -7.03 -7.24 -10.56
N ILE A 53 -6.34 -7.09 -9.42
CA ILE A 53 -5.00 -7.66 -9.24
C ILE A 53 -5.04 -9.17 -9.36
N LYS A 54 -6.04 -9.82 -8.74
CA LYS A 54 -6.21 -11.28 -8.82
C LYS A 54 -6.40 -11.73 -10.28
N GLU A 55 -7.30 -11.09 -11.01
CA GLU A 55 -7.55 -11.38 -12.43
C GLU A 55 -6.30 -11.14 -13.30
N PHE A 56 -5.62 -10.01 -13.11
CA PHE A 56 -4.40 -9.66 -13.83
C PHE A 56 -3.27 -10.68 -13.62
N LEU A 57 -3.07 -11.13 -12.38
CA LEU A 57 -2.07 -12.14 -12.04
C LEU A 57 -2.41 -13.52 -12.61
N THR A 58 -3.70 -13.85 -12.75
CA THR A 58 -4.13 -15.14 -13.32
C THR A 58 -4.11 -15.18 -14.85
N THR A 59 -4.18 -14.02 -15.52
CA THR A 59 -4.36 -13.93 -16.99
C THR A 59 -3.08 -13.67 -17.77
N LYS A 60 -2.01 -13.17 -17.13
CA LYS A 60 -0.69 -12.96 -17.78
C LYS A 60 0.35 -13.94 -17.23
N PRO A 61 1.20 -14.55 -18.10
CA PRO A 61 2.32 -15.36 -17.64
C PRO A 61 3.42 -14.42 -17.12
N ILE A 62 3.30 -14.00 -15.86
CA ILE A 62 4.41 -13.42 -15.11
C ILE A 62 5.35 -14.58 -14.80
N PRO A 63 6.67 -14.46 -15.02
CA PRO A 63 7.61 -15.54 -14.69
C PRO A 63 7.37 -15.98 -13.24
N ALA A 64 6.90 -17.22 -13.12
CA ALA A 64 6.37 -17.79 -11.90
C ALA A 64 7.49 -17.99 -10.87
N LYS A 65 7.74 -16.96 -10.07
CA LYS A 65 8.41 -17.10 -8.78
C LYS A 65 7.53 -16.50 -7.69
N ASN A 66 6.33 -17.08 -7.49
CA ASN A 66 5.47 -16.88 -6.31
C ASN A 66 4.25 -15.95 -6.46
N ILE A 67 3.42 -16.16 -7.50
CA ILE A 67 2.08 -15.54 -7.55
C ILE A 67 1.25 -15.90 -6.28
N SER A 68 1.39 -17.12 -5.77
CA SER A 68 0.70 -17.56 -4.54
C SER A 68 1.18 -16.87 -3.25
N GLU A 69 2.38 -16.29 -3.23
CA GLU A 69 2.88 -15.49 -2.09
C GLU A 69 2.29 -14.08 -2.13
N TYR A 70 2.22 -13.47 -3.32
CA TYR A 70 1.58 -12.17 -3.50
C TYR A 70 0.09 -12.19 -3.12
N ILE A 71 -0.65 -13.21 -3.57
CA ILE A 71 -2.10 -13.29 -3.34
C ILE A 71 -2.44 -13.47 -1.84
N LYS A 72 -1.60 -14.18 -1.07
CA LYS A 72 -1.80 -14.38 0.39
C LYS A 72 -1.83 -13.11 1.22
N HIS A 73 -1.28 -12.00 0.72
CA HIS A 73 -1.29 -10.71 1.42
C HIS A 73 -2.56 -9.88 1.15
N PHE A 74 -3.44 -10.33 0.27
CA PHE A 74 -4.68 -9.62 -0.09
C PHE A 74 -5.95 -10.18 0.55
N ASP A 75 -5.88 -11.35 1.20
CA ASP A 75 -6.95 -11.95 2.00
C ASP A 75 -6.84 -11.55 3.48
#